data_AF-A0A381YW46-F1
#
_entry.id   AF-A0A381YW46-F1
#
_cell.length_a   1.000
_cell.length_b   1.000
_cell.length_c   1.000
_cell.angle_alpha   90.00
_cell.angle_beta   90.00
_cell.angle_gamma   90.00
#
_symmetry.space_group_name_H-M   'P 1'
#
loop_
_entity.id
_entity.type
_entity.pdbx_description
1 polymer ?
#
loop_
_entity_poly.entity_id
_entity_poly.type
_entity_poly.pdbx_seq_one_letter_code
_entity_poly.pdbx_strand_id
1 'polypeptide(L)'
;VNITPFAYAATLSSVVHIALLASLNTTDDPTLLDSRVLFGTSLDVTLVMETLDKGETPNPSTASTESTPMEATAKAIDPTPREVELQSTITELEMAMESHKRQNLALEQTVEQLRKHNRQLENETLSSRQDHARLNLALDDAREHNERLTNDNARLVSELEDTAQTQSTLATANARLTESNTALDYQLHLEKAAAGSLDTKINAERRQSAVLAETVRTLESERQQLQHDLSAASQRNLDLESTIFERDATIEGLALKQRPTMTSDTPLRQALPNETERIIDEQTTAAHKLVSVYTNAESLQASATSTTRDTPKAALVKADPQSTAAESFLAVRASSASPETGNAERDSTPRQVSGNKKPIYPVFAKRYGTEGEVQLKVSISPSGRVDTVTIQKSSGSDLLDKAAVTAVRTWRYHPAVRDGQPVATTDIVPVIFQINSS
;
A
#
# COMPACT_ATOMS: atom_id res chain seq x y z
N VAL A 1 21.43 82.27 11.30
CA VAL A 1 21.39 81.68 9.95
C VAL A 1 20.14 82.20 9.27
N ASN A 2 20.28 83.06 8.27
CA ASN A 2 19.18 83.70 7.57
C ASN A 2 18.63 82.70 6.54
N ILE A 3 17.45 82.14 6.83
CA ILE A 3 16.82 81.10 6.00
C ILE A 3 15.93 81.82 4.98
N THR A 4 16.18 81.60 3.69
CA THR A 4 15.48 82.23 2.58
C THR A 4 14.05 81.70 2.43
N PRO A 5 13.11 82.52 1.90
CA PRO A 5 11.69 82.18 1.77
C PRO A 5 11.39 80.97 0.86
N PHE A 6 12.37 80.45 0.14
CA PHE A 6 12.24 79.27 -0.72
C PHE A 6 12.07 77.96 0.09
N ALA A 7 12.55 77.92 1.34
CA ALA A 7 12.45 76.73 2.19
C ALA A 7 11.02 76.49 2.74
N TYR A 8 10.18 77.52 2.80
CA TYR A 8 8.79 77.41 3.25
C TYR A 8 7.85 76.83 2.18
N ALA A 9 8.13 77.04 0.88
CA ALA A 9 7.29 76.53 -0.21
C ALA A 9 7.47 75.02 -0.43
N ALA A 10 8.70 74.51 -0.30
CA ALA A 10 8.99 73.08 -0.46
C ALA A 10 8.41 72.22 0.67
N THR A 11 8.36 72.76 1.90
CA THR A 11 7.83 72.06 3.08
C THR A 11 6.31 71.96 3.05
N LEU A 12 5.59 72.97 2.54
CA LEU A 12 4.13 72.89 2.37
C LEU A 12 3.69 71.91 1.29
N SER A 13 4.44 71.80 0.17
CA SER A 13 4.12 70.84 -0.90
C SER A 13 4.30 69.37 -0.45
N SER A 14 5.31 69.10 0.38
CA SER A 14 5.54 67.76 0.93
C SER A 14 4.52 67.35 1.99
N VAL A 15 4.08 68.29 2.84
CA VAL A 15 3.07 68.03 3.87
C VAL A 15 1.70 67.75 3.27
N VAL A 16 1.34 68.42 2.16
CA VAL A 16 0.08 68.15 1.42
C VAL A 16 0.11 66.79 0.71
N HIS A 17 1.26 66.36 0.18
CA HIS A 17 1.39 65.03 -0.44
C HIS A 17 1.30 63.89 0.57
N ILE A 18 1.84 64.06 1.78
CA ILE A 18 1.81 63.02 2.83
C ILE A 18 0.41 62.91 3.44
N ALA A 19 -0.31 64.03 3.61
CA ALA A 19 -1.69 64.01 4.11
C ALA A 19 -2.68 63.32 3.15
N LEU A 20 -2.48 63.46 1.83
CA LEU A 20 -3.34 62.82 0.83
C LEU A 20 -3.11 61.30 0.74
N LEU A 21 -1.86 60.83 0.90
CA LEU A 21 -1.55 59.40 0.94
C LEU A 21 -2.07 58.71 2.20
N ALA A 22 -2.13 59.40 3.34
CA ALA A 22 -2.75 58.88 4.56
C ALA A 22 -4.28 58.77 4.44
N SER A 23 -4.92 59.68 3.70
CA SER A 23 -6.37 59.66 3.45
C SER A 23 -6.82 58.54 2.51
N LEU A 24 -5.96 58.10 1.58
CA LEU A 24 -6.30 57.08 0.58
C LEU A 24 -6.06 55.64 1.05
N ASN A 25 -5.32 55.46 2.15
CA ASN A 25 -4.97 54.15 2.70
C ASN A 25 -5.94 53.65 3.79
N THR A 26 -7.10 54.31 3.97
CA THR A 26 -8.06 53.99 5.05
C THR A 26 -9.49 53.71 4.56
N THR A 27 -9.69 53.39 3.29
CA THR A 27 -11.02 53.07 2.74
C THR A 27 -11.00 51.75 1.96
N ASP A 28 -11.47 50.70 2.62
CA ASP A 28 -11.84 49.41 2.01
C ASP A 28 -13.21 49.55 1.30
N ASP A 29 -13.25 50.11 0.09
CA ASP A 29 -14.43 49.98 -0.78
C ASP A 29 -14.07 50.21 -2.27
N PRO A 30 -14.20 49.21 -3.17
CA PRO A 30 -13.72 49.31 -4.55
C PRO A 30 -14.72 49.97 -5.52
N THR A 31 -15.67 50.79 -5.06
CA THR A 31 -16.79 51.27 -5.91
C THR A 31 -16.85 52.79 -6.19
N LEU A 32 -15.80 53.58 -5.91
CA LEU A 32 -15.79 55.03 -6.18
C LEU A 32 -14.63 55.51 -7.07
N LEU A 33 -14.52 54.95 -8.28
CA LEU A 33 -13.61 55.46 -9.32
C LEU A 33 -14.38 55.84 -10.59
N ASP A 34 -15.34 56.77 -10.45
CA ASP A 34 -15.83 57.56 -11.57
C ASP A 34 -16.01 59.02 -11.12
N SER A 35 -14.94 59.82 -11.25
CA SER A 35 -15.00 61.21 -11.73
C SER A 35 -13.65 61.90 -11.56
N ARG A 36 -13.07 62.27 -12.69
CA ARG A 36 -12.15 63.39 -12.95
C ARG A 36 -11.67 64.19 -11.73
N VAL A 37 -10.37 64.10 -11.44
CA VAL A 37 -9.61 65.22 -10.85
C VAL A 37 -8.38 65.47 -11.73
N LEU A 38 -8.51 66.42 -12.65
CA LEU A 38 -7.40 67.08 -13.31
C LEU A 38 -6.83 68.14 -12.36
N PHE A 39 -5.53 68.07 -12.05
CA PHE A 39 -4.77 69.24 -11.63
C PHE A 39 -3.57 69.39 -12.56
N GLY A 40 -3.75 70.24 -13.58
CA GLY A 40 -2.65 70.83 -14.32
C GLY A 40 -2.33 72.20 -13.73
N THR A 41 -1.06 72.47 -13.46
CA THR A 41 -0.55 73.84 -13.33
C THR A 41 0.14 74.20 -14.64
N SER A 42 -0.62 74.65 -15.63
CA SER A 42 -0.09 75.35 -16.81
C SER A 42 -0.37 76.84 -16.64
N LEU A 43 0.69 77.63 -16.49
CA LEU A 43 0.61 79.08 -16.60
C LEU A 43 0.97 79.42 -18.06
N ASP A 44 -0.04 79.50 -18.92
CA ASP A 44 0.10 79.95 -20.30
C ASP A 44 0.19 81.49 -20.32
N VAL A 45 1.34 82.02 -20.74
CA VAL A 45 1.47 83.41 -21.19
C VAL A 45 1.48 83.39 -22.71
N THR A 46 0.32 83.70 -23.30
CA THR A 46 0.15 83.80 -24.75
C THR A 46 0.88 85.05 -25.26
N LEU A 47 2.02 84.87 -25.93
CA LEU A 47 2.65 85.89 -26.76
C LEU A 47 2.36 85.56 -28.21
N VAL A 48 1.41 86.30 -28.80
CA VAL A 48 1.08 86.24 -30.22
C VAL A 48 2.29 86.76 -31.00
N MET A 49 3.00 85.84 -31.66
CA MET A 49 3.88 86.18 -32.78
C MET A 49 3.12 85.85 -34.06
N GLU A 50 2.57 86.89 -34.66
CA GLU A 50 1.98 86.86 -35.99
C GLU A 50 3.11 86.71 -37.02
N THR A 51 3.11 85.59 -37.71
CA THR A 51 3.96 85.34 -38.87
C THR A 51 3.41 86.10 -40.07
N LEU A 52 4.16 87.07 -40.60
CA LEU A 52 4.08 87.43 -42.02
C LEU A 52 5.45 87.22 -42.66
N ASP A 53 5.56 86.14 -43.42
CA ASP A 53 6.68 85.80 -44.29
C ASP A 53 6.45 86.41 -45.69
N LYS A 54 7.47 87.14 -46.14
CA LYS A 54 7.97 87.40 -47.50
C LYS A 54 7.00 87.54 -48.69
N GLY A 55 7.20 88.66 -49.38
CA GLY A 55 7.48 88.65 -50.82
C GLY A 55 6.81 89.76 -51.61
N GLU A 56 7.55 90.84 -51.90
CA GLU A 56 7.65 91.50 -53.21
C GLU A 56 8.36 92.86 -53.08
N THR A 57 9.41 93.05 -53.89
CA THR A 57 9.91 94.38 -54.27
C THR A 57 9.03 94.93 -55.39
N PRO A 58 8.83 96.26 -55.49
CA PRO A 58 9.70 97.02 -56.39
C PRO A 58 10.08 98.44 -55.89
N ASN A 59 11.30 98.84 -56.26
CA ASN A 59 11.82 100.22 -56.26
C ASN A 59 10.99 101.16 -57.18
N PRO A 60 11.24 102.49 -57.30
CA PRO A 60 12.06 103.42 -56.50
C PRO A 60 11.35 104.79 -56.24
N SER A 61 11.93 105.68 -55.42
CA SER A 61 11.88 107.13 -55.71
C SER A 61 12.94 107.92 -54.96
N THR A 62 13.71 108.61 -55.78
CA THR A 62 14.65 109.69 -55.49
C THR A 62 13.94 110.92 -54.93
N ALA A 63 14.48 111.50 -53.86
CA ALA A 63 14.35 112.93 -53.61
C ALA A 63 15.63 113.43 -52.94
N SER A 64 16.28 114.34 -53.66
CA SER A 64 17.51 115.05 -53.32
C SER A 64 17.31 116.03 -52.16
N THR A 65 18.38 116.22 -51.40
CA THR A 65 18.89 117.50 -50.85
C THR A 65 20.26 117.14 -50.26
N GLU A 66 21.37 117.26 -50.97
CA GLU A 66 22.13 118.49 -51.21
C GLU A 66 22.11 119.44 -50.01
N SER A 67 23.22 119.44 -49.25
CA SER A 67 23.72 120.56 -48.44
C SER A 67 25.14 120.24 -47.97
N THR A 68 26.15 120.64 -48.75
CA THR A 68 27.38 121.21 -48.18
C THR A 68 27.00 122.52 -47.47
N PRO A 69 27.65 122.93 -46.36
CA PRO A 69 29.04 123.38 -46.49
C PRO A 69 29.92 123.28 -45.22
N MET A 70 31.19 123.65 -45.44
CA MET A 70 32.09 124.34 -44.51
C MET A 70 32.89 123.50 -43.51
N GLU A 71 34.14 123.32 -43.91
CA GLU A 71 35.35 123.54 -43.13
C GLU A 71 35.19 124.78 -42.22
N ALA A 72 34.75 124.55 -40.98
CA ALA A 72 34.90 125.50 -39.89
C ALA A 72 36.17 125.11 -39.14
N THR A 73 37.16 126.01 -39.17
CA THR A 73 38.25 126.05 -38.20
C THR A 73 37.65 126.27 -36.81
N ALA A 74 37.23 125.17 -36.16
CA ALA A 74 36.80 125.17 -34.77
C ALA A 74 38.02 125.42 -33.88
N LYS A 75 38.24 126.71 -33.57
CA LYS A 75 39.07 127.15 -32.46
C LYS A 75 38.58 126.43 -31.20
N ALA A 76 39.47 125.70 -30.53
CA ALA A 76 39.19 125.04 -29.26
C ALA A 76 38.60 126.06 -28.27
N ILE A 77 37.29 125.97 -28.04
CA ILE A 77 36.59 126.63 -26.94
C ILE A 77 36.65 125.64 -25.80
N ASP A 78 37.28 126.03 -24.70
CA ASP A 78 37.33 125.21 -23.49
C ASP A 78 35.90 124.94 -23.02
N PRO A 79 35.52 123.68 -22.77
CA PRO A 79 34.15 123.32 -22.44
C PRO A 79 33.70 123.98 -21.13
N THR A 80 32.44 124.40 -21.07
CA THR A 80 31.90 124.98 -19.84
C THR A 80 31.82 123.91 -18.73
N PRO A 81 31.96 124.25 -17.44
CA PRO A 81 31.98 123.26 -16.35
C PRO A 81 30.75 122.32 -16.34
N ARG A 82 29.59 122.82 -16.78
CA ARG A 82 28.33 122.07 -16.88
C ARG A 82 28.30 121.10 -18.07
N GLU A 83 29.00 121.40 -19.16
CA GLU A 83 29.17 120.47 -20.28
C GLU A 83 30.08 119.29 -19.91
N VAL A 84 31.13 119.54 -19.13
CA VAL A 84 32.02 118.48 -18.64
C VAL A 84 31.27 117.52 -17.70
N GLU A 85 30.40 118.03 -16.83
CA GLU A 85 29.55 117.24 -15.93
C GLU A 85 28.50 116.42 -16.72
N LEU A 86 27.84 117.01 -17.71
CA LEU A 86 26.91 116.27 -18.58
C LEU A 86 27.63 115.18 -19.39
N GLN A 87 28.81 115.44 -19.93
CA GLN A 87 29.60 114.43 -20.61
C GLN A 87 30.03 113.30 -19.66
N SER A 88 30.40 113.60 -18.41
CA SER A 88 30.74 112.55 -17.43
C SER A 88 29.53 111.66 -17.13
N THR A 89 28.34 112.23 -16.94
CA THR A 89 27.11 111.46 -16.68
C THR A 89 26.67 110.60 -17.88
N ILE A 90 26.84 111.09 -19.11
CA ILE A 90 26.58 110.29 -20.33
C ILE A 90 27.54 109.11 -20.39
N THR A 91 28.83 109.34 -20.11
CA THR A 91 29.84 108.27 -20.11
C THR A 91 29.53 107.22 -19.02
N GLU A 92 29.07 107.64 -17.84
CA GLU A 92 28.62 106.73 -16.77
C GLU A 92 27.40 105.91 -17.17
N LEU A 93 26.40 106.53 -17.81
CA LEU A 93 25.21 105.85 -18.32
C LEU A 93 25.56 104.83 -19.41
N GLU A 94 26.46 105.17 -20.33
CA GLU A 94 26.95 104.25 -21.37
C GLU A 94 27.68 103.06 -20.75
N MET A 95 28.55 103.29 -19.74
CA MET A 95 29.19 102.21 -19.00
C MET A 95 28.19 101.33 -18.25
N ALA A 96 27.14 101.91 -17.66
CA ALA A 96 26.08 101.17 -16.97
C ALA A 96 25.23 100.35 -17.94
N MET A 97 24.88 100.91 -19.11
CA MET A 97 24.18 100.19 -20.18
C MET A 97 25.01 99.02 -20.71
N GLU A 98 26.30 99.22 -20.94
CA GLU A 98 27.19 98.16 -21.42
C GLU A 98 27.38 97.07 -20.37
N SER A 99 27.45 97.44 -19.08
CA SER A 99 27.44 96.50 -17.95
C SER A 99 26.15 95.68 -17.91
N HIS A 100 24.98 96.32 -18.00
CA HIS A 100 23.69 95.63 -18.05
C HIS A 100 23.57 94.70 -19.25
N LYS A 101 24.08 95.10 -20.42
CA LYS A 101 24.09 94.26 -21.62
C LYS A 101 24.92 93.00 -21.44
N ARG A 102 26.11 93.12 -20.81
CA ARG A 102 26.94 91.97 -20.43
C ARG A 102 26.22 91.07 -19.42
N GLN A 103 25.55 91.66 -18.44
CA GLN A 103 24.81 90.91 -17.43
C GLN A 103 23.62 90.15 -18.05
N ASN A 104 22.89 90.75 -18.99
CA ASN A 104 21.81 90.08 -19.73
C ASN A 104 22.35 88.94 -20.60
N LEU A 105 23.48 89.15 -21.29
CA LEU A 105 24.11 88.08 -22.07
C LEU A 105 24.56 86.89 -21.18
N ALA A 106 25.13 87.18 -20.01
CA ALA A 106 25.49 86.14 -19.04
C ALA A 106 24.26 85.39 -18.49
N LEU A 107 23.15 86.10 -18.31
CA LEU A 107 21.86 85.52 -17.91
C LEU A 107 21.30 84.59 -18.99
N GLU A 108 21.35 84.99 -20.26
CA GLU A 108 20.92 84.17 -21.39
C GLU A 108 21.75 82.87 -21.50
N GLN A 109 23.07 82.99 -21.31
CA GLN A 109 23.96 81.83 -21.30
C GLN A 109 23.62 80.84 -20.16
N THR A 110 23.31 81.35 -18.96
CA THR A 110 22.93 80.50 -17.83
C THR A 110 21.56 79.84 -18.02
N VAL A 111 20.59 80.56 -18.59
CA VAL A 111 19.28 79.97 -18.95
C VAL A 111 19.46 78.86 -19.98
N GLU A 112 20.32 79.03 -20.98
CA GLU A 112 20.55 77.99 -21.99
C GLU A 112 21.29 76.78 -21.40
N GLN A 113 22.23 76.98 -20.47
CA GLN A 113 22.84 75.89 -19.71
C GLN A 113 21.80 75.12 -18.88
N LEU A 114 20.92 75.82 -18.16
CA LEU A 114 19.84 75.20 -17.38
C LEU A 114 18.88 74.42 -18.28
N ARG A 115 18.53 74.93 -19.45
CA ARG A 115 17.70 74.20 -20.44
C ARG A 115 18.38 72.92 -20.90
N LYS A 116 19.69 72.95 -21.19
CA LYS A 116 20.45 71.75 -21.55
C LYS A 116 20.47 70.74 -20.41
N HIS A 117 20.70 71.20 -19.18
CA HIS A 117 20.70 70.33 -18.01
C HIS A 117 19.32 69.70 -17.74
N ASN A 118 18.23 70.48 -17.82
CA ASN A 118 16.87 69.95 -17.68
C ASN A 118 16.56 68.89 -18.75
N ARG A 119 16.94 69.12 -20.02
CA ARG A 119 16.79 68.10 -21.08
C ARG A 119 17.58 66.83 -20.76
N GLN A 120 18.78 66.96 -20.20
CA GLN A 120 19.58 65.80 -19.79
C GLN A 120 18.88 65.04 -18.65
N LEU A 121 18.40 65.73 -17.62
CA LEU A 121 17.65 65.12 -16.52
C LEU A 121 16.37 64.42 -17.01
N GLU A 122 15.62 65.03 -17.93
CA GLU A 122 14.45 64.40 -18.55
C GLU A 122 14.83 63.09 -19.27
N ASN A 123 15.93 63.09 -20.02
CA ASN A 123 16.41 61.87 -20.69
C ASN A 123 16.86 60.79 -19.69
N GLU A 124 17.57 61.17 -18.62
CA GLU A 124 18.00 60.25 -17.56
C GLU A 124 16.81 59.65 -16.81
N THR A 125 15.80 60.46 -16.48
CA THR A 125 14.56 59.98 -15.83
C THR A 125 13.76 59.06 -16.74
N LEU A 126 13.71 59.33 -18.05
CA LEU A 126 13.07 58.45 -19.02
C LEU A 126 13.81 57.11 -19.13
N SER A 127 15.14 57.13 -19.22
CA SER A 127 15.97 55.91 -19.23
C SER A 127 15.75 55.10 -17.95
N SER A 128 15.77 55.74 -16.79
CA SER A 128 15.55 55.08 -15.51
C SER A 128 14.15 54.44 -15.40
N ARG A 129 13.11 55.11 -15.91
CA ARG A 129 11.76 54.53 -16.00
C ARG A 129 11.71 53.32 -16.92
N GLN A 130 12.39 53.37 -18.06
CA GLN A 130 12.47 52.24 -18.99
C GLN A 130 13.20 51.04 -18.37
N ASP A 131 14.31 51.28 -17.68
CA ASP A 131 15.05 50.23 -16.98
C ASP A 131 14.22 49.63 -15.85
N HIS A 132 13.48 50.45 -15.09
CA HIS A 132 12.57 49.96 -14.07
C HIS A 132 11.45 49.08 -14.65
N ALA A 133 10.87 49.49 -15.79
CA ALA A 133 9.86 48.69 -16.49
C ALA A 133 10.42 47.33 -16.95
N ARG A 134 11.66 47.31 -17.48
CA ARG A 134 12.35 46.07 -17.86
C ARG A 134 12.59 45.16 -16.66
N LEU A 135 13.00 45.73 -15.52
CA LEU A 135 13.27 44.98 -14.31
C LEU A 135 11.98 44.36 -13.74
N ASN A 136 10.87 45.09 -13.77
CA ASN A 136 9.56 44.58 -13.34
C ASN A 136 9.08 43.44 -14.24
N LEU A 137 9.24 43.55 -15.57
CA LEU A 137 8.94 42.46 -16.49
C LEU A 137 9.77 41.20 -16.18
N ALA A 138 11.09 41.36 -16.00
CA ALA A 138 11.96 40.24 -15.65
C ALA A 138 11.62 39.62 -14.29
N LEU A 139 11.15 40.42 -13.33
CA LEU A 139 10.70 39.94 -12.03
C LEU A 139 9.41 39.10 -12.16
N ASP A 140 8.48 39.52 -13.01
CA ASP A 140 7.25 38.79 -13.26
C ASP A 140 7.52 37.47 -14.00
N ASP A 141 8.41 37.47 -15.00
CA ASP A 141 8.88 36.24 -15.67
C ASP A 141 9.53 35.27 -14.66
N ALA A 142 10.35 35.79 -13.74
CA ALA A 142 10.99 34.98 -12.71
C ALA A 142 10.00 34.42 -11.68
N ARG A 143 8.93 35.16 -11.36
CA ARG A 143 7.83 34.67 -10.51
C ARG A 143 7.08 33.54 -11.20
N GLU A 144 6.70 33.73 -12.46
CA GLU A 144 6.01 32.70 -13.22
C GLU A 144 6.87 31.43 -13.34
N HIS A 145 8.18 31.58 -13.58
CA HIS A 145 9.09 30.45 -13.61
C HIS A 145 9.17 29.72 -12.26
N ASN A 146 9.23 30.45 -11.15
CA ASN A 146 9.21 29.84 -9.81
C ASN A 146 7.89 29.13 -9.49
N GLU A 147 6.75 29.68 -9.93
CA GLU A 147 5.46 29.01 -9.79
C GLU A 147 5.42 27.71 -10.60
N ARG A 148 5.93 27.71 -11.83
CA ARG A 148 6.06 26.48 -12.64
C ARG A 148 6.93 25.44 -11.95
N LEU A 149 8.10 25.83 -11.43
CA LEU A 149 8.98 24.93 -10.68
C LEU A 149 8.31 24.40 -9.42
N THR A 150 7.53 25.22 -8.72
CA THR A 150 6.79 24.80 -7.53
C THR A 150 5.74 23.74 -7.88
N ASN A 151 5.01 23.95 -8.97
CA ASN A 151 4.02 22.99 -9.47
C ASN A 151 4.67 21.68 -9.94
N ASP A 152 5.79 21.76 -10.67
CA ASP A 152 6.53 20.57 -11.10
C ASP A 152 7.09 19.80 -9.92
N ASN A 153 7.65 20.49 -8.90
CA ASN A 153 8.11 19.85 -7.67
C ASN A 153 6.96 19.16 -6.92
N ALA A 154 5.78 19.80 -6.82
CA ALA A 154 4.62 19.18 -6.21
C ALA A 154 4.16 17.93 -6.97
N ARG A 155 4.20 17.96 -8.31
CA ARG A 155 3.89 16.79 -9.15
C ARG A 155 4.89 15.66 -8.91
N LEU A 156 6.18 15.96 -8.90
CA LEU A 156 7.23 14.97 -8.65
C LEU A 156 7.13 14.34 -7.26
N VAL A 157 6.76 15.12 -6.23
CA VAL A 157 6.51 14.59 -4.89
C VAL A 157 5.33 13.61 -4.90
N SER A 158 4.23 13.94 -5.58
CA SER A 158 3.10 13.02 -5.73
C SER A 158 3.50 11.73 -6.47
N GLU A 159 4.27 11.83 -7.56
CA GLU A 159 4.78 10.67 -8.29
C GLU A 159 5.71 9.80 -7.41
N LEU A 160 6.52 10.41 -6.54
CA LEU A 160 7.35 9.69 -5.58
C LEU A 160 6.52 8.98 -4.50
N GLU A 161 5.43 9.58 -4.03
CA GLU A 161 4.51 8.93 -3.08
C GLU A 161 3.79 7.72 -3.72
N ASP A 162 3.33 7.86 -4.96
CA ASP A 162 2.71 6.77 -5.70
C ASP A 162 3.69 5.61 -5.94
N THR A 163 4.94 5.92 -6.32
CA THR A 163 5.98 4.89 -6.47
C THR A 163 6.33 4.22 -5.14
N ALA A 164 6.39 4.95 -4.03
CA ALA A 164 6.60 4.36 -2.70
C ALA A 164 5.44 3.43 -2.30
N GLN A 165 4.20 3.81 -2.62
CA GLN A 165 3.02 2.99 -2.35
C GLN A 165 3.03 1.70 -3.18
N THR A 166 3.39 1.78 -4.47
CA THR A 166 3.53 0.59 -5.32
C THR A 166 4.66 -0.33 -4.86
N GLN A 167 5.78 0.21 -4.35
CA GLN A 167 6.82 -0.61 -3.74
C GLN A 167 6.34 -1.32 -2.46
N SER A 168 5.54 -0.64 -1.63
CA SER A 168 4.96 -1.24 -0.43
C SER A 168 4.00 -2.38 -0.75
N THR A 169 3.15 -2.21 -1.76
CA THR A 169 2.23 -3.28 -2.21
C THR A 169 3.00 -4.46 -2.81
N LEU A 170 4.05 -4.19 -3.59
CA LEU A 170 4.93 -5.24 -4.14
C LEU A 170 5.67 -6.00 -3.04
N ALA A 171 6.19 -5.30 -2.02
CA ALA A 171 6.83 -5.94 -0.86
C ALA A 171 5.86 -6.85 -0.11
N THR A 172 4.61 -6.41 0.07
CA THR A 172 3.56 -7.22 0.70
C THR A 172 3.21 -8.44 -0.13
N ALA A 173 3.13 -8.30 -1.46
CA ALA A 173 2.88 -9.42 -2.37
C ALA A 173 4.01 -10.45 -2.33
N ASN A 174 5.27 -9.99 -2.34
CA ASN A 174 6.43 -10.86 -2.22
C ASN A 174 6.46 -11.61 -0.89
N ALA A 175 6.14 -10.95 0.23
CA ALA A 175 6.04 -11.62 1.53
C ALA A 175 4.99 -12.74 1.53
N ARG A 176 3.83 -12.52 0.91
CA ARG A 176 2.79 -13.56 0.75
C ARG A 176 3.26 -14.72 -0.13
N LEU A 177 3.98 -14.44 -1.21
CA LEU A 177 4.57 -15.49 -2.06
C LEU A 177 5.61 -16.31 -1.29
N THR A 178 6.45 -15.66 -0.47
CA THR A 178 7.40 -16.36 0.39
C THR A 178 6.68 -17.27 1.39
N GLU A 179 5.63 -16.78 2.05
CA GLU A 179 4.82 -17.59 2.98
C GLU A 179 4.13 -18.77 2.27
N SER A 180 3.62 -18.56 1.05
CA SER A 180 3.03 -19.64 0.25
C SER A 180 4.07 -20.69 -0.13
N ASN A 181 5.29 -20.28 -0.50
CA ASN A 181 6.36 -21.19 -0.87
C ASN A 181 6.84 -22.01 0.33
N THR A 182 7.00 -21.39 1.51
CA THR A 182 7.39 -22.12 2.73
C THR A 182 6.32 -23.11 3.17
N ALA A 183 5.04 -22.77 3.04
CA ALA A 183 3.94 -23.69 3.29
C ALA A 183 3.96 -24.89 2.33
N LEU A 184 4.24 -24.64 1.04
CA LEU A 184 4.34 -25.70 0.04
C LEU A 184 5.54 -26.62 0.30
N ASP A 185 6.70 -26.07 0.68
CA ASP A 185 7.88 -26.85 1.06
C ASP A 185 7.61 -27.75 2.28
N TYR A 186 6.88 -27.22 3.28
CA TYR A 186 6.48 -28.02 4.43
C TYR A 186 5.55 -29.18 4.04
N GLN A 187 4.57 -28.91 3.18
CA GLN A 187 3.68 -29.96 2.67
C GLN A 187 4.44 -31.03 1.88
N LEU A 188 5.37 -30.62 1.02
CA LEU A 188 6.22 -31.54 0.27
C LEU A 188 7.07 -32.42 1.20
N HIS A 189 7.60 -31.85 2.28
CA HIS A 189 8.34 -32.61 3.28
C HIS A 189 7.46 -33.66 3.98
N LEU A 190 6.23 -33.30 4.35
CA LEU A 190 5.27 -34.23 4.93
C LEU A 190 4.93 -35.38 3.98
N GLU A 191 4.68 -35.09 2.70
CA GLU A 191 4.40 -36.13 1.71
C GLU A 191 5.59 -37.07 1.50
N LYS A 192 6.82 -36.53 1.44
CA LYS A 192 8.04 -37.35 1.36
C LYS A 192 8.20 -38.27 2.58
N ALA A 193 7.91 -37.76 3.78
CA ALA A 193 7.95 -38.57 4.99
C ALA A 193 6.88 -39.67 4.99
N ALA A 194 5.67 -39.36 4.53
CA ALA A 194 4.59 -40.34 4.37
C ALA A 194 4.94 -41.42 3.34
N ALA A 195 5.51 -41.04 2.20
CA ALA A 195 5.99 -41.97 1.18
C ALA A 195 7.07 -42.91 1.74
N GLY A 196 8.04 -42.37 2.49
CA GLY A 196 9.06 -43.18 3.16
C GLY A 196 8.47 -44.17 4.16
N SER A 197 7.46 -43.77 4.94
CA SER A 197 6.74 -44.68 5.84
C SER A 197 6.03 -45.79 5.06
N LEU A 198 5.38 -45.46 3.94
CA LEU A 198 4.70 -46.45 3.11
C LEU A 198 5.70 -47.48 2.53
N ASP A 199 6.87 -47.04 2.07
CA ASP A 199 7.94 -47.94 1.59
C ASP A 199 8.40 -48.91 2.69
N THR A 200 8.56 -48.43 3.92
CA THR A 200 8.92 -49.33 5.04
C THR A 200 7.84 -50.38 5.29
N LYS A 201 6.57 -50.01 5.20
CA LYS A 201 5.44 -50.92 5.41
C LYS A 201 5.33 -51.95 4.29
N ILE A 202 5.45 -51.52 3.02
CA ILE A 202 5.47 -52.42 1.86
C ILE A 202 6.62 -53.43 1.99
N ASN A 203 7.81 -52.98 2.40
CA ASN A 203 8.94 -53.88 2.60
C ASN A 203 8.73 -54.87 3.75
N ALA A 204 8.07 -54.45 4.84
CA ALA A 204 7.70 -55.35 5.93
C ALA A 204 6.68 -56.41 5.47
N GLU A 205 5.62 -56.02 4.75
CA GLU A 205 4.63 -56.94 4.19
C GLU A 205 5.23 -57.91 3.17
N ARG A 206 6.18 -57.45 2.34
CA ARG A 206 6.93 -58.32 1.42
C ARG A 206 7.75 -59.37 2.17
N ARG A 207 8.41 -58.98 3.27
CA ARG A 207 9.14 -59.94 4.13
C ARG A 207 8.19 -60.95 4.78
N GLN A 208 7.06 -60.49 5.31
CA GLN A 208 6.05 -61.37 5.89
C GLN A 208 5.48 -62.34 4.85
N SER A 209 5.15 -61.85 3.65
CA SER A 209 4.70 -62.67 2.53
C SER A 209 5.75 -63.70 2.11
N ALA A 210 7.04 -63.35 2.13
CA ALA A 210 8.13 -64.28 1.83
C ALA A 210 8.26 -65.40 2.88
N VAL A 211 8.16 -65.05 4.17
CA VAL A 211 8.13 -66.05 5.26
C VAL A 211 6.92 -66.96 5.10
N LEU A 212 5.74 -66.41 4.85
CA LEU A 212 4.52 -67.20 4.66
C LEU A 212 4.66 -68.14 3.45
N ALA A 213 5.19 -67.66 2.32
CA ALA A 213 5.44 -68.49 1.15
C ALA A 213 6.39 -69.66 1.45
N GLU A 214 7.42 -69.44 2.27
CA GLU A 214 8.32 -70.52 2.70
C GLU A 214 7.62 -71.52 3.60
N THR A 215 6.80 -71.06 4.57
CA THR A 215 6.03 -71.97 5.42
C THR A 215 5.02 -72.81 4.62
N VAL A 216 4.42 -72.24 3.57
CA VAL A 216 3.53 -72.99 2.68
C VAL A 216 4.31 -74.06 1.92
N ARG A 217 5.52 -73.74 1.41
CA ARG A 217 6.38 -74.75 0.75
C ARG A 217 6.76 -75.89 1.69
N THR A 218 7.11 -75.60 2.94
CA THR A 218 7.46 -76.64 3.92
C THR A 218 6.26 -77.50 4.28
N LEU A 219 5.08 -76.90 4.47
CA LEU A 219 3.85 -77.66 4.74
C LEU A 219 3.45 -78.53 3.54
N GLU A 220 3.66 -78.02 2.32
CA GLU A 220 3.35 -78.77 1.10
C GLU A 220 4.30 -79.95 0.91
N SER A 221 5.59 -79.81 1.23
CA SER A 221 6.53 -80.94 1.23
C SER A 221 6.23 -81.96 2.32
N GLU A 222 5.87 -81.53 3.53
CA GLU A 222 5.41 -82.43 4.60
C GLU A 222 4.14 -83.19 4.19
N ARG A 223 3.18 -82.52 3.57
CA ARG A 223 1.96 -83.15 3.06
C ARG A 223 2.27 -84.21 2.00
N GLN A 224 3.17 -83.90 1.07
CA GLN A 224 3.61 -84.84 0.04
C GLN A 224 4.30 -86.08 0.65
N GLN A 225 5.15 -85.88 1.66
CA GLN A 225 5.81 -86.98 2.38
C GLN A 225 4.79 -87.87 3.09
N LEU A 226 3.84 -87.28 3.83
CA LEU A 226 2.79 -88.04 4.51
C LEU A 226 1.91 -88.82 3.53
N GLN A 227 1.63 -88.25 2.36
CA GLN A 227 0.89 -88.94 1.31
C GLN A 227 1.69 -90.13 0.74
N HIS A 228 3.01 -89.99 0.58
CA HIS A 228 3.88 -91.10 0.18
C HIS A 228 3.91 -92.21 1.24
N ASP A 229 4.13 -91.85 2.51
CA ASP A 229 4.18 -92.80 3.62
C ASP A 229 2.86 -93.57 3.78
N LEU A 230 1.72 -92.89 3.63
CA LEU A 230 0.40 -93.51 3.65
C LEU A 230 0.24 -94.52 2.50
N SER A 231 0.69 -94.17 1.30
CA SER A 231 0.65 -95.09 0.16
C SER A 231 1.54 -96.32 0.37
N ALA A 232 2.72 -96.15 0.97
CA ALA A 232 3.63 -97.23 1.29
C ALA A 232 3.06 -98.14 2.39
N ALA A 233 2.44 -97.57 3.44
CA ALA A 233 1.75 -98.33 4.48
C ALA A 233 0.56 -99.13 3.92
N SER A 234 -0.23 -98.51 3.03
CA SER A 234 -1.33 -99.20 2.33
C SER A 234 -0.83 -100.39 1.50
N GLN A 235 0.31 -100.24 0.81
CA GLN A 235 0.91 -101.33 0.04
C GLN A 235 1.40 -102.46 0.94
N ARG A 236 2.08 -102.14 2.06
CA ARG A 236 2.50 -103.16 3.04
C ARG A 236 1.32 -103.93 3.62
N ASN A 237 0.20 -103.25 3.89
CA ASN A 237 -1.01 -103.92 4.35
C ASN A 237 -1.54 -104.90 3.29
N LEU A 238 -1.53 -104.52 2.02
CA LEU A 238 -1.91 -105.42 0.91
C LEU A 238 -0.99 -106.65 0.83
N ASP A 239 0.33 -106.44 0.96
CA ASP A 239 1.32 -107.52 0.96
C ASP A 239 1.15 -108.46 2.18
N LEU A 240 0.82 -107.90 3.34
CA LEU A 240 0.50 -108.65 4.56
C LEU A 240 -0.78 -109.47 4.39
N GLU A 241 -1.84 -108.89 3.80
CA GLU A 241 -3.07 -109.63 3.49
C GLU A 241 -2.79 -110.81 2.54
N SER A 242 -1.97 -110.60 1.51
CA SER A 242 -1.56 -111.67 0.59
C SER A 242 -0.78 -112.77 1.31
N THR A 243 0.15 -112.42 2.20
CA THR A 243 0.93 -113.42 2.94
C THR A 243 0.10 -114.16 3.98
N ILE A 244 -0.86 -113.50 4.64
CA ILE A 244 -1.84 -114.17 5.50
C ILE A 244 -2.66 -115.18 4.68
N PHE A 245 -3.17 -114.76 3.53
CA PHE A 245 -3.93 -115.63 2.63
C PHE A 245 -3.12 -116.86 2.17
N GLU A 246 -1.84 -116.69 1.81
CA GLU A 246 -0.96 -117.82 1.46
C GLU A 246 -0.71 -118.76 2.65
N ARG A 247 -0.53 -118.22 3.86
CA ARG A 247 -0.35 -119.04 5.07
C ARG A 247 -1.60 -119.82 5.43
N ASP A 248 -2.78 -119.21 5.32
CA ASP A 248 -4.05 -119.88 5.57
C ASP A 248 -4.27 -121.04 4.59
N ALA A 249 -3.99 -120.83 3.30
CA ALA A 249 -4.03 -121.90 2.30
C ALA A 249 -3.03 -123.04 2.63
N THR A 250 -1.85 -122.70 3.15
CA THR A 250 -0.84 -123.68 3.58
C THR A 250 -1.31 -124.46 4.81
N ILE A 251 -1.90 -123.80 5.80
CA ILE A 251 -2.47 -124.41 7.00
C ILE A 251 -3.61 -125.36 6.62
N GLU A 252 -4.50 -124.95 5.71
CA GLU A 252 -5.60 -125.78 5.23
C GLU A 252 -5.08 -127.02 4.47
N GLY A 253 -4.04 -126.87 3.65
CA GLY A 253 -3.33 -127.98 3.01
C GLY A 253 -2.63 -128.94 3.98
N LEU A 254 -2.10 -128.44 5.09
CA LEU A 254 -1.51 -129.27 6.17
C LEU A 254 -2.60 -129.98 7.00
N ALA A 255 -3.73 -129.32 7.25
CA ALA A 255 -4.88 -129.89 7.96
C ALA A 255 -5.55 -131.05 7.17
N LEU A 256 -5.58 -130.97 5.83
CA LEU A 256 -6.06 -132.05 4.97
C LEU A 256 -5.16 -133.29 4.97
N LYS A 257 -3.89 -133.17 5.40
CA LYS A 257 -2.93 -134.29 5.53
C LYS A 257 -2.98 -135.01 6.89
N GLN A 258 -3.72 -134.49 7.86
CA GLN A 258 -3.79 -135.10 9.20
C GLN A 258 -5.24 -135.29 9.67
N ARG A 259 -5.69 -136.55 9.68
CA ARG A 259 -6.83 -137.03 10.47
C ARG A 259 -6.61 -138.49 10.84
N PRO A 260 -6.92 -138.97 12.07
CA PRO A 260 -7.02 -138.31 13.38
C PRO A 260 -6.16 -138.99 14.48
N THR A 261 -5.93 -138.34 15.63
CA THR A 261 -6.38 -138.77 17.00
C THR A 261 -5.77 -137.90 18.12
N MET A 262 -6.65 -137.29 18.91
CA MET A 262 -6.65 -137.08 20.39
C MET A 262 -5.46 -136.46 21.17
N THR A 263 -5.87 -135.52 22.03
CA THR A 263 -5.42 -135.18 23.42
C THR A 263 -4.26 -134.21 23.74
N SER A 264 -4.66 -133.23 24.58
CA SER A 264 -3.99 -132.43 25.63
C SER A 264 -3.01 -131.29 25.34
N ASP A 265 -3.31 -130.17 26.01
CA ASP A 265 -2.44 -129.17 26.67
C ASP A 265 -1.55 -128.20 25.84
N THR A 266 -2.03 -126.94 25.75
CA THR A 266 -1.41 -125.65 26.18
C THR A 266 0.04 -125.31 25.78
N PRO A 267 0.45 -124.02 25.59
CA PRO A 267 -0.10 -122.87 24.85
C PRO A 267 0.93 -122.23 23.87
N LEU A 268 0.46 -121.45 22.89
CA LEU A 268 1.23 -120.40 22.16
C LEU A 268 0.20 -119.29 21.84
N ARG A 269 -0.07 -118.26 22.65
CA ARG A 269 0.81 -117.13 23.05
C ARG A 269 1.97 -116.88 22.08
N GLN A 270 1.87 -115.80 21.29
CA GLN A 270 2.49 -114.50 21.65
C GLN A 270 2.84 -113.56 20.47
N ALA A 271 2.48 -113.85 19.22
CA ALA A 271 2.92 -113.02 18.09
C ALA A 271 1.85 -112.10 17.46
N LEU A 272 0.55 -112.37 17.62
CA LEU A 272 -0.49 -111.64 16.86
C LEU A 272 -1.06 -110.36 17.52
N PRO A 273 -1.22 -110.23 18.86
CA PRO A 273 -1.78 -109.00 19.42
C PRO A 273 -0.86 -107.78 19.28
N ASN A 274 0.46 -107.99 19.33
CA ASN A 274 1.42 -106.88 19.37
C ASN A 274 1.61 -106.17 18.02
N GLU A 275 1.46 -106.87 16.89
CA GLU A 275 1.61 -106.24 15.57
C GLU A 275 0.34 -105.44 15.21
N THR A 276 -0.84 -105.96 15.54
CA THR A 276 -2.10 -105.27 15.29
C THR A 276 -2.24 -104.03 16.18
N GLU A 277 -1.86 -104.10 17.46
CA GLU A 277 -1.80 -102.92 18.33
C GLU A 277 -0.77 -101.90 17.86
N ARG A 278 0.42 -102.33 17.36
CA ARG A 278 1.41 -101.40 16.80
C ARG A 278 0.93 -100.69 15.54
N ILE A 279 0.23 -101.38 14.63
CA ILE A 279 -0.31 -100.77 13.40
C ILE A 279 -1.43 -99.79 13.74
N ILE A 280 -2.29 -100.14 14.69
CA ILE A 280 -3.36 -99.24 15.17
C ILE A 280 -2.74 -98.02 15.86
N ASP A 281 -1.72 -98.17 16.69
CA ASP A 281 -1.03 -97.04 17.33
C ASP A 281 -0.29 -96.16 16.32
N GLU A 282 0.33 -96.73 15.30
CA GLU A 282 1.03 -95.97 14.25
C GLU A 282 0.05 -95.21 13.35
N GLN A 283 -1.08 -95.81 12.97
CA GLN A 283 -2.16 -95.13 12.24
C GLN A 283 -2.87 -94.07 13.08
N THR A 284 -3.08 -94.33 14.38
CA THR A 284 -3.70 -93.38 15.31
C THR A 284 -2.76 -92.21 15.61
N THR A 285 -1.45 -92.46 15.66
CA THR A 285 -0.42 -91.42 15.79
C THR A 285 -0.29 -90.60 14.52
N ALA A 286 -0.32 -91.22 13.34
CA ALA A 286 -0.32 -90.51 12.06
C ALA A 286 -1.58 -89.64 11.88
N ALA A 287 -2.74 -90.15 12.28
CA ALA A 287 -3.99 -89.39 12.26
C ALA A 287 -3.97 -88.21 13.26
N HIS A 288 -3.49 -88.41 14.49
CA HIS A 288 -3.34 -87.31 15.46
C HIS A 288 -2.30 -86.28 14.99
N LYS A 289 -1.23 -86.69 14.32
CA LYS A 289 -0.22 -85.78 13.78
C LYS A 289 -0.79 -84.94 12.64
N LEU A 290 -1.58 -85.54 11.73
CA LEU A 290 -2.31 -84.81 10.68
C LEU A 290 -3.31 -83.81 11.26
N VAL A 291 -4.11 -84.20 12.25
CA VAL A 291 -5.04 -83.30 12.93
C VAL A 291 -4.28 -82.15 13.61
N SER A 292 -3.13 -82.41 14.24
CA SER A 292 -2.30 -81.36 14.85
C SER A 292 -1.72 -80.37 13.83
N VAL A 293 -1.37 -80.84 12.62
CA VAL A 293 -0.86 -79.98 11.54
C VAL A 293 -1.98 -79.08 10.99
N TYR A 294 -3.19 -79.61 10.82
CA TYR A 294 -4.35 -78.80 10.41
C TYR A 294 -4.76 -77.78 11.48
N THR A 295 -4.78 -78.14 12.76
CA THR A 295 -5.08 -77.19 13.85
C THR A 295 -3.99 -76.13 14.01
N ASN A 296 -2.73 -76.47 13.77
CA ASN A 296 -1.63 -75.51 13.79
C ASN A 296 -1.70 -74.54 12.60
N ALA A 297 -2.10 -75.02 11.42
CA ALA A 297 -2.35 -74.17 10.25
C ALA A 297 -3.51 -73.18 10.46
N GLU A 298 -4.61 -73.61 11.10
CA GLU A 298 -5.72 -72.74 11.50
C GLU A 298 -5.29 -71.70 12.55
N SER A 299 -4.46 -72.11 13.53
CA SER A 299 -3.93 -71.20 14.55
C SER A 299 -2.93 -70.17 13.98
N LEU A 300 -2.19 -70.51 12.91
CA LEU A 300 -1.28 -69.59 12.21
C LEU A 300 -2.04 -68.60 11.30
N GLN A 301 -3.19 -69.00 10.72
CA GLN A 301 -4.13 -68.08 10.08
C GLN A 301 -4.84 -67.16 11.08
N ALA A 302 -5.21 -67.66 12.26
CA ALA A 302 -5.76 -66.84 13.34
C ALA A 302 -4.71 -65.83 13.89
N SER A 303 -3.44 -66.22 13.95
CA SER A 303 -2.35 -65.36 14.42
C SER A 303 -1.86 -64.35 13.35
N ALA A 304 -2.05 -64.63 12.05
CA ALA A 304 -1.85 -63.66 10.97
C ALA A 304 -2.95 -62.57 10.95
N THR A 305 -4.09 -62.83 11.59
CA THR A 305 -5.22 -61.90 11.68
C THR A 305 -5.21 -61.06 12.96
N SER A 306 -4.30 -61.33 13.91
CA SER A 306 -4.24 -60.64 15.22
C SER A 306 -3.12 -59.61 15.37
N THR A 307 -2.19 -59.45 14.42
CA THR A 307 -1.14 -58.40 14.46
C THR A 307 -1.54 -57.16 13.65
N THR A 308 -2.71 -56.59 13.98
CA THR A 308 -3.02 -55.17 13.73
C THR A 308 -3.89 -54.64 14.86
N ARG A 309 -3.42 -54.76 16.10
CA ARG A 309 -4.04 -54.04 17.22
C ARG A 309 -3.03 -53.75 18.34
N ASP A 310 -2.12 -52.84 18.06
CA ASP A 310 -1.60 -51.89 19.05
C ASP A 310 -1.07 -50.65 18.31
N THR A 311 -2.00 -49.78 17.96
CA THR A 311 -1.72 -48.36 17.79
C THR A 311 -1.50 -47.74 19.17
N PRO A 312 -0.47 -46.91 19.39
CA PRO A 312 -0.47 -46.00 20.52
C PRO A 312 -1.68 -45.08 20.37
N LYS A 313 -2.55 -45.13 21.38
CA LYS A 313 -3.60 -44.16 21.69
C LYS A 313 -3.00 -42.75 21.75
N ALA A 314 -3.00 -42.04 20.62
CA ALA A 314 -3.03 -40.59 20.62
C ALA A 314 -4.50 -40.16 20.65
N ALA A 315 -4.87 -39.49 21.73
CA ALA A 315 -6.21 -39.03 21.99
C ALA A 315 -6.71 -38.11 20.87
N LEU A 316 -7.87 -38.47 20.34
CA LEU A 316 -8.80 -37.59 19.67
C LEU A 316 -9.37 -36.61 20.71
N VAL A 317 -9.31 -35.30 20.45
CA VAL A 317 -10.44 -34.42 20.76
C VAL A 317 -11.05 -33.99 19.44
N LYS A 318 -12.10 -34.75 19.09
CA LYS A 318 -13.27 -34.49 18.25
C LYS A 318 -13.21 -33.36 17.20
N ALA A 319 -13.40 -33.74 15.95
CA ALA A 319 -14.44 -33.19 15.09
C ALA A 319 -14.80 -34.22 14.00
N ASP A 320 -16.09 -34.47 13.83
CA ASP A 320 -16.70 -35.31 12.79
C ASP A 320 -18.15 -34.80 12.64
N PRO A 321 -18.88 -35.07 11.53
CA PRO A 321 -18.51 -34.96 10.12
C PRO A 321 -19.63 -34.31 9.27
N GLN A 322 -19.44 -34.38 7.94
CA GLN A 322 -20.41 -34.31 6.81
C GLN A 322 -20.29 -33.06 5.91
N SER A 323 -20.41 -33.14 4.59
CA SER A 323 -20.33 -34.25 3.63
C SER A 323 -20.23 -33.61 2.24
N THR A 324 -19.53 -34.31 1.37
CA THR A 324 -19.43 -34.25 -0.10
C THR A 324 -20.57 -33.61 -0.91
N ALA A 325 -20.11 -33.10 -2.06
CA ALA A 325 -20.74 -33.11 -3.38
C ALA A 325 -21.73 -31.98 -3.68
N ALA A 326 -21.18 -30.92 -4.27
CA ALA A 326 -21.92 -30.03 -5.15
C ALA A 326 -21.84 -30.59 -6.58
N GLU A 327 -22.85 -31.33 -6.99
CA GLU A 327 -23.35 -31.30 -8.37
C GLU A 327 -24.88 -31.18 -8.33
N SER A 328 -25.33 -29.99 -8.73
CA SER A 328 -26.44 -29.78 -9.66
C SER A 328 -27.89 -30.11 -9.25
N PHE A 329 -28.75 -29.15 -9.61
CA PHE A 329 -30.21 -29.22 -9.81
C PHE A 329 -31.17 -28.85 -8.66
N LEU A 330 -31.70 -27.63 -8.80
CA LEU A 330 -33.13 -27.27 -8.86
C LEU A 330 -34.10 -27.78 -7.77
N ALA A 331 -34.64 -26.77 -7.07
CA ALA A 331 -36.06 -26.57 -6.76
C ALA A 331 -36.67 -27.17 -5.46
N VAL A 332 -37.65 -26.39 -4.98
CA VAL A 332 -38.76 -26.71 -4.06
C VAL A 332 -38.60 -26.33 -2.58
N ARG A 333 -39.01 -25.07 -2.30
CA ARG A 333 -40.04 -24.62 -1.33
C ARG A 333 -40.21 -25.33 0.04
N ALA A 334 -40.04 -24.49 1.07
CA ALA A 334 -41.00 -24.11 2.14
C ALA A 334 -41.84 -25.16 2.90
N SER A 335 -41.69 -25.18 4.24
CA SER A 335 -42.79 -25.25 5.24
C SER A 335 -42.20 -24.87 6.62
N SER A 336 -42.42 -23.65 7.13
CA SER A 336 -43.50 -23.21 8.02
C SER A 336 -43.43 -23.71 9.48
N ALA A 337 -42.94 -22.84 10.38
CA ALA A 337 -43.38 -22.80 11.76
C ALA A 337 -43.30 -21.35 12.28
N SER A 338 -44.43 -20.84 12.77
CA SER A 338 -44.64 -19.57 13.49
C SER A 338 -45.95 -19.76 14.28
N PRO A 339 -46.33 -18.94 15.27
CA PRO A 339 -45.60 -17.98 16.12
C PRO A 339 -45.91 -18.19 17.64
N GLU A 340 -45.13 -17.57 18.54
CA GLU A 340 -45.44 -17.19 19.96
C GLU A 340 -44.08 -17.10 20.69
N THR A 341 -43.57 -15.98 21.23
CA THR A 341 -44.16 -14.79 21.85
C THR A 341 -43.22 -13.58 21.73
N GLY A 342 -43.75 -12.42 21.35
CA GLY A 342 -43.46 -11.15 22.03
C GLY A 342 -42.10 -10.46 21.81
N ASN A 343 -41.82 -10.00 20.60
CA ASN A 343 -41.39 -8.61 20.42
C ASN A 343 -41.52 -8.24 18.94
N ALA A 344 -42.43 -7.31 18.66
CA ALA A 344 -42.57 -6.66 17.37
C ALA A 344 -41.20 -6.19 16.85
N GLU A 345 -41.01 -6.33 15.53
CA GLU A 345 -40.50 -5.30 14.62
C GLU A 345 -40.06 -4.01 15.32
N ARG A 346 -38.92 -4.07 16.01
CA ARG A 346 -38.29 -2.87 16.55
C ARG A 346 -37.03 -2.67 15.77
N ASP A 347 -37.03 -1.55 15.07
CA ASP A 347 -35.82 -0.96 14.53
C ASP A 347 -34.75 -1.00 15.63
N SER A 348 -33.67 -1.73 15.36
CA SER A 348 -32.58 -1.92 16.31
C SER A 348 -31.30 -1.33 15.74
N THR A 349 -30.55 -0.65 16.60
CA THR A 349 -29.23 -0.12 16.23
C THR A 349 -28.20 -1.25 16.25
N PRO A 350 -27.12 -1.14 15.46
CA PRO A 350 -26.08 -2.15 15.48
C PRO A 350 -25.48 -2.29 16.89
N ARG A 351 -25.11 -3.52 17.27
CA ARG A 351 -24.47 -3.78 18.57
C ARG A 351 -23.25 -4.67 18.40
N GLN A 352 -22.14 -4.30 19.05
CA GLN A 352 -20.92 -5.11 19.06
C GLN A 352 -21.16 -6.48 19.71
N VAL A 353 -20.63 -7.53 19.09
CA VAL A 353 -20.65 -8.88 19.66
C VAL A 353 -19.68 -8.96 20.85
N SER A 354 -20.15 -9.58 21.94
CA SER A 354 -19.30 -9.83 23.11
C SER A 354 -18.14 -10.75 22.74
N GLY A 355 -16.92 -10.41 23.16
CA GLY A 355 -15.71 -11.18 22.84
C GLY A 355 -14.93 -10.71 21.61
N ASN A 356 -15.34 -9.59 20.98
CA ASN A 356 -14.51 -8.90 20.01
C ASN A 356 -13.12 -8.60 20.60
N LYS A 357 -12.05 -8.94 19.86
CA LYS A 357 -10.68 -8.76 20.33
C LYS A 357 -10.39 -7.27 20.52
N LYS A 358 -9.87 -6.91 21.71
CA LYS A 358 -9.45 -5.54 21.99
C LYS A 358 -8.27 -5.14 21.09
N PRO A 359 -8.12 -3.85 20.75
CA PRO A 359 -6.98 -3.36 19.99
C PRO A 359 -5.66 -3.63 20.72
N ILE A 360 -4.67 -4.10 19.96
CA ILE A 360 -3.33 -4.35 20.49
C ILE A 360 -2.62 -3.00 20.60
N TYR A 361 -2.10 -2.68 21.78
CA TYR A 361 -1.32 -1.47 22.00
C TYR A 361 0.05 -1.58 21.29
N PRO A 362 0.39 -0.70 20.35
CA PRO A 362 1.69 -0.72 19.67
C PRO A 362 2.86 -0.60 20.65
N VAL A 363 3.89 -1.43 20.49
CA VAL A 363 5.04 -1.48 21.42
C VAL A 363 5.75 -0.12 21.51
N PHE A 364 5.91 0.59 20.39
CA PHE A 364 6.53 1.91 20.36
C PHE A 364 5.67 2.95 21.09
N ALA A 365 4.37 3.04 20.79
CA ALA A 365 3.46 3.95 21.49
C ALA A 365 3.46 3.68 23.01
N LYS A 366 3.52 2.40 23.42
CA LYS A 366 3.59 2.01 24.83
C LYS A 366 4.91 2.44 25.48
N ARG A 367 6.04 2.34 24.78
CA ARG A 367 7.37 2.77 25.28
C ARG A 367 7.48 4.28 25.42
N TYR A 368 6.83 5.04 24.55
CA TYR A 368 6.86 6.51 24.55
C TYR A 368 5.71 7.15 25.34
N GLY A 369 4.87 6.36 26.03
CA GLY A 369 3.79 6.90 26.84
C GLY A 369 2.65 7.54 26.03
N THR A 370 2.46 7.14 24.76
CA THR A 370 1.54 7.81 23.84
C THR A 370 0.11 7.31 24.00
N GLU A 371 -0.75 8.09 24.65
CA GLU A 371 -2.16 7.79 24.88
C GLU A 371 -3.10 8.57 23.94
N GLY A 372 -4.36 8.15 23.84
CA GLY A 372 -5.37 8.91 23.10
C GLY A 372 -6.63 8.11 22.75
N GLU A 373 -7.62 8.81 22.20
CA GLU A 373 -8.90 8.25 21.76
C GLU A 373 -9.04 8.39 20.23
N VAL A 374 -9.32 7.28 19.55
CA VAL A 374 -9.62 7.24 18.12
C VAL A 374 -11.13 7.04 17.94
N GLN A 375 -11.80 7.88 17.17
CA GLN A 375 -13.20 7.66 16.79
C GLN A 375 -13.27 7.10 15.38
N LEU A 376 -13.82 5.88 15.26
CA LEU A 376 -13.92 5.15 14.02
C LEU A 376 -15.36 5.08 13.55
N LYS A 377 -15.59 5.45 12.29
CA LYS A 377 -16.85 5.25 11.58
C LYS A 377 -16.80 3.90 10.87
N VAL A 378 -17.73 3.01 11.20
CA VAL A 378 -17.73 1.60 10.79
C VAL A 378 -18.99 1.29 9.99
N SER A 379 -18.83 0.87 8.74
CA SER A 379 -19.94 0.34 7.93
C SER A 379 -20.15 -1.13 8.22
N ILE A 380 -21.37 -1.50 8.57
CA ILE A 380 -21.77 -2.85 8.98
C ILE A 380 -22.76 -3.39 7.96
N SER A 381 -22.44 -4.54 7.37
CA SER A 381 -23.31 -5.25 6.44
C SER A 381 -24.53 -5.86 7.14
N PRO A 382 -25.61 -6.21 6.39
CA PRO A 382 -26.73 -7.00 6.92
C PRO A 382 -26.32 -8.33 7.55
N SER A 383 -25.13 -8.85 7.23
CA SER A 383 -24.56 -10.07 7.81
C SER A 383 -23.87 -9.87 9.16
N GLY A 384 -23.76 -8.63 9.64
CA GLY A 384 -23.05 -8.30 10.88
C GLY A 384 -21.52 -8.22 10.73
N ARG A 385 -21.00 -8.25 9.49
CA ARG A 385 -19.57 -8.04 9.20
C ARG A 385 -19.28 -6.56 8.95
N VAL A 386 -18.08 -6.14 9.32
CA VAL A 386 -17.55 -4.81 9.02
C VAL A 386 -17.05 -4.77 7.58
N ASP A 387 -17.61 -3.87 6.76
CA ASP A 387 -17.22 -3.69 5.36
C ASP A 387 -16.12 -2.64 5.23
N THR A 388 -16.33 -1.46 5.82
CA THR A 388 -15.40 -0.33 5.76
C THR A 388 -15.22 0.30 7.14
N VAL A 389 -14.01 0.79 7.40
CA VAL A 389 -13.66 1.52 8.62
C VAL A 389 -12.94 2.78 8.20
N THR A 390 -13.46 3.94 8.60
CA THR A 390 -12.85 5.24 8.35
C THR A 390 -12.61 5.96 9.67
N ILE A 391 -11.51 6.71 9.75
CA ILE A 391 -11.18 7.50 10.93
C ILE A 391 -12.02 8.78 10.87
N GLN A 392 -12.89 8.96 11.85
CA GLN A 392 -13.67 10.19 12.00
C GLN A 392 -12.87 11.22 12.81
N LYS A 393 -12.17 10.77 13.84
CA LYS A 393 -11.28 11.60 14.66
C LYS A 393 -10.04 10.78 15.02
N SER A 394 -8.87 11.31 14.67
CA SER A 394 -7.58 10.73 15.03
C SER A 394 -7.29 10.94 16.52
N SER A 395 -6.53 10.02 17.13
CA SER A 395 -5.99 10.23 18.48
C SER A 395 -4.81 11.19 18.53
N GLY A 396 -4.35 11.71 17.38
CA GLY A 396 -3.11 12.49 17.25
C GLY A 396 -1.85 11.62 17.11
N SER A 397 -2.00 10.30 16.91
CA SER A 397 -0.89 9.37 16.69
C SER A 397 -1.26 8.31 15.65
N ASP A 398 -0.56 8.32 14.52
CA ASP A 398 -0.77 7.36 13.43
C ASP A 398 -0.64 5.89 13.87
N LEU A 399 0.19 5.63 14.87
CA LEU A 399 0.39 4.28 15.41
C LEU A 399 -0.86 3.76 16.12
N LEU A 400 -1.51 4.61 16.92
CA LEU A 400 -2.74 4.27 17.64
C LEU A 400 -3.92 4.17 16.67
N ASP A 401 -4.01 5.09 15.71
CA ASP A 401 -5.05 5.08 14.67
C ASP A 401 -5.01 3.78 13.85
N LYS A 402 -3.82 3.37 13.37
CA LYS A 402 -3.65 2.11 12.62
C LYS A 402 -4.02 0.89 13.46
N ALA A 403 -3.65 0.89 14.74
CA ALA A 403 -3.98 -0.21 15.66
C ALA A 403 -5.49 -0.31 15.89
N ALA A 404 -6.18 0.82 16.07
CA ALA A 404 -7.62 0.87 16.22
C ALA A 404 -8.34 0.34 14.98
N VAL A 405 -7.98 0.82 13.78
CA VAL A 405 -8.58 0.39 12.51
C VAL A 405 -8.41 -1.12 12.29
N THR A 406 -7.20 -1.63 12.55
CA THR A 406 -6.88 -3.05 12.36
C THR A 406 -7.72 -3.95 13.27
N ALA A 407 -7.91 -3.54 14.53
CA ALA A 407 -8.72 -4.30 15.47
C ALA A 407 -10.20 -4.30 15.09
N VAL A 408 -10.77 -3.12 14.83
CA VAL A 408 -12.20 -2.95 14.55
C VAL A 408 -12.62 -3.62 13.23
N ARG A 409 -11.73 -3.70 12.24
CA ARG A 409 -11.98 -4.50 11.01
C ARG A 409 -12.30 -5.96 11.27
N THR A 410 -11.80 -6.54 12.36
CA THR A 410 -12.03 -7.96 12.69
C THR A 410 -13.30 -8.19 13.50
N TRP A 411 -13.94 -7.13 13.98
CA TRP A 411 -15.09 -7.23 14.86
C TRP A 411 -16.31 -7.79 14.15
N ARG A 412 -17.23 -8.31 14.97
CA ARG A 412 -18.56 -8.73 14.56
C ARG A 412 -19.60 -7.89 15.27
N TYR A 413 -20.71 -7.66 14.58
CA TYR A 413 -21.85 -6.90 15.05
C TYR A 413 -23.12 -7.72 14.90
N HIS A 414 -24.06 -7.52 15.81
CA HIS A 414 -25.46 -7.73 15.51
C HIS A 414 -25.90 -6.59 14.57
N PRO A 415 -26.38 -6.91 13.35
CA PRO A 415 -26.76 -5.90 12.37
C PRO A 415 -27.95 -5.08 12.88
N ALA A 416 -28.11 -3.87 12.35
CA ALA A 416 -29.35 -3.14 12.56
C ALA A 416 -30.50 -3.87 11.88
N VAL A 417 -31.64 -3.94 12.55
CA VAL A 417 -32.88 -4.46 11.96
C VAL A 417 -33.78 -3.27 11.67
N ARG A 418 -34.43 -3.25 10.50
CA ARG A 418 -35.55 -2.35 10.19
C ARG A 418 -36.68 -3.15 9.56
N ASP A 419 -37.90 -2.94 10.01
CA ASP A 419 -39.08 -3.71 9.54
C ASP A 419 -38.86 -5.24 9.56
N GLY A 420 -38.18 -5.72 10.60
CA GLY A 420 -37.84 -7.14 10.76
C GLY A 420 -36.71 -7.66 9.85
N GLN A 421 -36.11 -6.83 8.99
CA GLN A 421 -35.02 -7.21 8.09
C GLN A 421 -33.67 -6.59 8.51
N PRO A 422 -32.56 -7.34 8.44
CA PRO A 422 -31.24 -6.79 8.70
C PRO A 422 -30.84 -5.82 7.56
N VAL A 423 -30.41 -4.62 7.93
CA VAL A 423 -30.02 -3.56 6.99
C VAL A 423 -28.56 -3.15 7.20
N ALA A 424 -27.93 -2.69 6.11
CA ALA A 424 -26.61 -2.09 6.19
C ALA A 424 -26.71 -0.77 6.96
N THR A 425 -25.80 -0.53 7.90
CA THR A 425 -25.81 0.67 8.73
C THR A 425 -24.39 1.13 9.04
N THR A 426 -24.26 2.33 9.57
CA THR A 426 -22.99 2.86 10.07
C THR A 426 -23.06 3.10 11.57
N ASP A 427 -21.97 2.83 12.27
CA ASP A 427 -21.81 3.08 13.71
C ASP A 427 -20.53 3.87 14.00
N ILE A 428 -20.48 4.60 15.12
CA ILE A 428 -19.31 5.34 15.58
C ILE A 428 -18.78 4.69 16.84
N VAL A 429 -17.52 4.25 16.78
CA VAL A 429 -16.88 3.48 17.83
C VAL A 429 -15.69 4.24 18.39
N PRO A 430 -15.71 4.65 19.67
CA PRO A 430 -14.54 5.18 20.35
C PRO A 430 -13.61 4.05 20.78
N VAL A 431 -12.33 4.17 20.43
CA VAL A 431 -11.25 3.28 20.85
C VAL A 431 -10.27 4.07 21.71
N ILE A 432 -10.17 3.71 22.99
CA ILE A 432 -9.34 4.43 23.97
C ILE A 432 -8.06 3.62 24.24
N PHE A 433 -6.91 4.27 24.08
CA PHE A 433 -5.60 3.77 24.49
C PHE A 433 -5.10 4.51 25.72
N GLN A 434 -5.01 3.80 26.84
CA GLN A 434 -4.50 4.30 28.12
C GLN A 434 -3.45 3.32 28.67
N ILE A 435 -2.40 3.84 29.28
CA ILE A 435 -1.37 3.10 29.98
C ILE A 435 -1.72 3.19 31.46
N ASN A 436 -2.31 2.13 31.98
CA ASN A 436 -2.46 2.00 33.42
C ASN A 436 -1.06 1.78 34.01
N SER A 437 -0.50 2.80 34.64
CA SER A 437 0.65 2.65 35.54
C SER A 437 0.19 1.82 36.74
N SER A 438 0.53 0.54 36.74
CA SER A 438 0.35 -0.35 37.90
C SER A 438 1.66 -0.55 38.63
#